data_AF-A0A6J4NAR9-F1
#
_entry.id   AF-A0A6J4NAR9-F1
#
_cell.length_a   1.000
_cell.length_b   1.000
_cell.length_c   1.000
_cell.angle_alpha   90.00
_cell.angle_beta   90.00
_cell.angle_gamma   90.00
#
_symmetry.space_group_name_H-M   'P 1'
#
loop_
_entity.id
_entity.type
_entity.pdbx_description
1 polymer ?
#
loop_
_entity_poly.entity_id
_entity_poly.type
_entity_poly.pdbx_seq_one_letter_code
_entity_poly.pdbx_strand_id
1 'polypeptide(L)'
;MEHETAPDAGPALAINEGEAHGAEVTHTEVAEDGPIPLLQPAYFDNLIFWAVLSLVAIYLILTKLALPRIGATLAQREGTIGSDLAAAEALRARARDAQAAYDRALTEARAEANRIAQTTRDAIQADLDQALAQADAQIEARAAAGARAVAEIQSQAQSSVAQVARDTAREILRVLGAQVDEVAVDRAVSQRVEG
;
A
#
# COMPACT_ATOMS: atom_id res chain seq x y z
N MET A 1 52.73 -52.75 -7.41
CA MET A 1 53.36 -51.73 -6.54
C MET A 1 52.58 -51.75 -5.24
N GLU A 2 52.86 -52.74 -4.38
CA GLU A 2 54.00 -52.72 -3.43
C GLU A 2 53.76 -51.62 -2.39
N HIS A 3 53.84 -51.80 -1.08
CA HIS A 3 54.49 -52.85 -0.31
C HIS A 3 53.90 -52.85 1.12
N GLU A 4 53.97 -54.03 1.71
CA GLU A 4 53.72 -54.46 3.09
C GLU A 4 54.62 -53.80 4.13
N THR A 5 54.10 -53.55 5.35
CA THR A 5 54.63 -54.05 6.64
C THR A 5 53.80 -53.54 7.85
N ALA A 6 53.26 -54.47 8.64
CA ALA A 6 52.97 -54.30 10.07
C ALA A 6 54.30 -54.48 10.87
N PRO A 7 54.39 -54.37 12.22
CA PRO A 7 53.39 -54.10 13.26
C PRO A 7 53.81 -52.99 14.26
N ASP A 8 52.89 -52.48 15.09
CA ASP A 8 53.30 -52.04 16.43
C ASP A 8 52.23 -52.39 17.46
N ALA A 9 52.72 -52.92 18.57
CA ALA A 9 52.00 -53.66 19.57
C ALA A 9 51.88 -52.81 20.84
N GLY A 10 50.68 -52.29 21.11
CA GLY A 10 50.21 -51.93 22.45
C GLY A 10 50.94 -50.80 23.21
N PRO A 11 50.45 -50.40 24.40
CA PRO A 11 49.52 -51.13 25.23
C PRO A 11 48.19 -50.41 25.55
N ALA A 12 47.18 -51.24 25.78
CA ALA A 12 46.12 -51.15 26.78
C ALA A 12 45.59 -49.75 27.19
N LEU A 13 44.31 -49.51 26.89
CA LEU A 13 43.45 -48.71 27.76
C LEU A 13 43.44 -49.34 29.16
N ALA A 14 44.28 -48.82 30.05
CA ALA A 14 44.04 -48.93 31.48
C ALA A 14 42.89 -47.96 31.82
N ILE A 15 41.72 -48.54 32.02
CA ILE A 15 40.71 -47.99 32.94
C ILE A 15 41.41 -47.85 34.30
N ASN A 16 41.89 -46.64 34.61
CA ASN A 16 42.44 -46.33 35.92
C ASN A 16 41.27 -45.91 36.81
N GLU A 17 40.83 -46.86 37.62
CA GLU A 17 39.97 -46.64 38.77
C GLU A 17 40.67 -45.73 39.77
N GLY A 18 39.96 -44.68 40.20
CA GLY A 18 40.17 -44.06 41.51
C GLY A 18 41.58 -43.54 41.79
N GLU A 19 41.90 -42.36 41.28
CA GLU A 19 43.00 -41.57 41.84
C GLU A 19 42.53 -40.97 43.16
N ALA A 20 42.70 -41.79 44.21
CA ALA A 20 42.62 -41.40 45.60
C ALA A 20 43.55 -40.20 45.83
N HIS A 21 42.98 -39.09 46.29
CA HIS A 21 43.77 -38.10 47.00
C HIS A 21 44.36 -38.77 48.24
N GLY A 22 45.61 -39.21 48.11
CA GLY A 22 46.46 -39.60 49.22
C GLY A 22 46.71 -38.41 50.12
N ALA A 23 45.76 -38.16 51.03
CA ALA A 23 46.14 -37.74 52.35
C ALA A 23 46.79 -38.96 52.99
N GLU A 24 48.10 -38.91 53.22
CA GLU A 24 48.78 -39.82 54.12
C GLU A 24 48.07 -39.71 55.48
N VAL A 25 47.14 -40.64 55.74
CA VAL A 25 46.56 -40.82 57.06
C VAL A 25 47.63 -41.55 57.85
N THR A 26 48.49 -40.78 58.51
CA THR A 26 49.35 -41.30 59.56
C THR A 26 48.41 -41.86 60.63
N HIS A 27 48.22 -43.18 60.63
CA HIS A 27 47.57 -43.86 61.72
C HIS A 27 48.49 -43.78 62.94
N THR A 28 48.27 -42.77 63.77
CA THR A 28 48.74 -42.77 65.15
C THR A 28 48.02 -43.90 65.86
N GLU A 29 48.76 -44.93 66.29
CA GLU A 29 48.27 -45.93 67.24
C GLU A 29 47.75 -45.19 68.49
N VAL A 30 46.44 -45.32 68.74
CA VAL A 30 45.83 -44.81 69.97
C VAL A 30 45.77 -45.98 70.94
N ALA A 31 46.47 -45.83 72.07
CA ALA A 31 46.48 -46.79 73.17
C ALA A 31 45.04 -47.09 73.66
N GLU A 32 44.75 -48.39 73.84
CA GLU A 32 43.60 -48.88 74.60
C GLU A 32 43.73 -48.41 76.07
N ASP A 33 43.04 -47.32 76.42
CA ASP A 33 42.19 -47.14 77.61
C ASP A 33 41.82 -45.64 77.72
N GLY A 34 40.80 -45.21 76.97
CA GLY A 34 40.36 -43.82 76.96
C GLY A 34 39.16 -43.60 76.05
N PRO A 35 38.20 -42.71 76.40
CA PRO A 35 36.99 -42.50 75.60
C PRO A 35 37.36 -42.13 74.16
N ILE A 36 36.65 -42.72 73.20
CA ILE A 36 36.82 -42.52 71.75
C ILE A 36 37.14 -41.04 71.46
N PRO A 37 38.25 -40.71 70.77
CA PRO A 37 38.78 -39.34 70.68
C PRO A 37 37.80 -38.32 70.06
N LEU A 38 36.79 -38.78 69.31
CA LEU A 38 35.72 -37.94 68.73
C LEU A 38 34.64 -37.49 69.75
N LEU A 39 34.58 -38.06 70.95
CA LEU A 39 33.57 -37.76 71.97
C LEU A 39 34.17 -37.19 73.27
N GLN A 40 35.44 -36.76 73.24
CA GLN A 40 36.09 -36.15 74.39
C GLN A 40 35.64 -34.68 74.56
N PRO A 41 35.04 -34.28 75.70
CA PRO A 41 34.48 -32.94 75.89
C PRO A 41 35.49 -31.80 75.77
N ALA A 42 36.77 -32.09 75.99
CA ALA A 42 37.87 -31.12 75.95
C ALA A 42 38.06 -30.44 74.57
N TYR A 43 37.58 -31.04 73.47
CA TYR A 43 37.70 -30.50 72.12
C TYR A 43 36.43 -29.81 71.61
N PHE A 44 35.29 -29.97 72.29
CA PHE A 44 34.02 -29.40 71.83
C PHE A 44 34.05 -27.87 71.80
N ASP A 45 34.68 -27.21 72.78
CA ASP A 45 34.73 -25.74 72.83
C ASP A 45 35.47 -25.14 71.62
N ASN A 46 36.61 -25.75 71.23
CA ASN A 46 37.38 -25.32 70.07
C ASN A 46 36.63 -25.61 68.75
N LEU A 47 36.02 -26.80 68.62
CA LEU A 47 35.23 -27.16 67.44
C LEU A 47 34.02 -26.24 67.27
N ILE A 48 33.30 -25.95 68.36
CA ILE A 48 32.15 -25.03 68.37
C ILE A 48 32.59 -23.61 68.00
N PHE A 49 33.72 -23.14 68.52
CA PHE A 49 34.25 -21.82 68.16
C PHE A 49 34.51 -21.68 66.65
N TRP A 50 35.22 -22.64 66.04
CA TRP A 50 35.45 -22.61 64.59
C TRP A 50 34.20 -22.87 63.75
N ALA A 51 33.28 -23.72 64.22
CA ALA A 51 31.99 -23.93 63.57
C ALA A 51 31.16 -22.64 63.54
N VAL A 52 31.07 -21.92 64.66
CA VAL A 52 30.38 -20.63 64.73
C VAL A 52 31.09 -19.58 63.89
N LEU A 53 32.42 -19.50 63.95
CA LEU A 53 33.20 -18.54 63.18
C LEU A 53 33.04 -18.76 61.65
N SER A 54 33.13 -20.01 61.19
CA SER A 54 32.93 -20.36 59.78
C SER A 54 31.47 -20.16 59.35
N LEU A 55 30.49 -20.51 60.18
CA LEU A 55 29.08 -20.24 59.92
C LEU A 55 28.83 -18.74 59.73
N VAL A 56 29.34 -17.90 60.63
CA VAL A 56 29.20 -16.45 60.54
C VAL A 56 29.92 -15.91 59.31
N ALA A 57 31.14 -16.38 59.01
CA ALA A 57 31.86 -15.98 57.82
C ALA A 57 31.08 -16.30 56.53
N ILE A 58 30.55 -17.53 56.39
CA ILE A 58 29.72 -17.94 55.25
C ILE A 58 28.43 -17.13 55.20
N TYR A 59 27.75 -16.93 56.33
CA TYR A 59 26.53 -16.13 56.42
C TYR A 59 26.74 -14.70 55.92
N LEU A 60 27.84 -14.07 56.31
CA LEU A 60 28.20 -12.72 55.84
C LEU A 60 28.48 -12.71 54.33
N ILE A 61 29.21 -13.71 53.81
CA ILE A 61 29.48 -13.84 52.37
C ILE A 61 28.17 -14.02 51.57
N LEU A 62 27.28 -14.89 52.02
CA LEU A 62 26.00 -15.12 51.35
C LEU A 62 25.13 -13.85 51.36
N THR A 63 25.05 -13.18 52.51
CA THR A 63 24.22 -11.99 52.68
C THR A 63 24.77 -10.79 51.90
N LYS A 64 26.09 -10.59 51.90
CA LYS A 64 26.73 -9.42 51.27
C LYS A 64 27.11 -9.61 49.82
N LEU A 65 27.25 -10.85 49.32
CA LEU A 65 27.74 -11.10 47.97
C LEU A 65 26.83 -11.99 47.13
N ALA A 66 26.35 -13.12 47.68
CA ALA A 66 25.55 -14.06 46.89
C ALA A 66 24.13 -13.54 46.62
N LEU A 67 23.41 -13.13 47.67
CA LEU A 67 22.05 -12.56 47.54
C LEU A 67 22.00 -11.31 46.64
N PRO A 68 22.87 -10.28 46.80
CA PRO A 68 22.79 -9.10 45.95
C PRO A 68 23.14 -9.40 44.48
N ARG A 69 24.04 -10.36 44.20
CA ARG A 69 24.33 -10.74 42.81
C ARG A 69 23.14 -11.43 42.13
N ILE A 70 22.49 -12.36 42.83
CA ILE A 70 21.30 -13.04 42.29
C ILE A 70 20.16 -12.03 42.07
N GLY A 71 19.92 -11.15 43.06
CA GLY A 71 18.92 -10.09 42.97
C GLY A 71 19.18 -9.13 41.80
N ALA A 72 20.43 -8.73 41.56
CA ALA A 72 20.80 -7.86 40.45
C ALA A 72 20.50 -8.50 39.08
N THR A 73 20.79 -9.80 38.90
CA THR A 73 20.50 -10.50 37.63
C THR A 73 19.01 -10.67 37.38
N LEU A 74 18.23 -10.90 38.45
CA LEU A 74 16.79 -11.06 38.34
C LEU A 74 16.12 -9.72 38.00
N ALA A 75 16.51 -8.65 38.71
CA ALA A 75 16.06 -7.30 38.42
C ALA A 75 16.44 -6.84 37.00
N GLN A 76 17.63 -7.21 36.51
CA GLN A 76 18.02 -6.94 35.13
C GLN A 76 17.10 -7.64 34.13
N ARG A 77 16.78 -8.92 34.34
CA ARG A 77 15.88 -9.68 33.44
C ARG A 77 14.46 -9.15 33.48
N GLU A 78 13.92 -8.89 34.66
CA GLU A 78 12.59 -8.29 34.82
C GLU A 78 12.52 -6.90 34.16
N GLY A 79 13.57 -6.09 34.34
CA GLY A 79 13.69 -4.79 33.69
C GLY A 79 13.75 -4.88 32.17
N THR A 80 14.54 -5.79 31.61
CA THR A 80 14.60 -6.01 30.16
C THR A 80 13.26 -6.52 29.61
N ILE A 81 12.64 -7.52 30.24
CA ILE A 81 11.33 -8.05 29.81
C ILE A 81 10.26 -6.95 29.87
N GLY A 82 10.24 -6.16 30.95
CA GLY A 82 9.30 -5.04 31.10
C GLY A 82 9.52 -3.97 30.03
N SER A 83 10.77 -3.60 29.76
CA SER A 83 11.13 -2.65 28.70
C SER A 83 10.71 -3.18 27.31
N ASP A 84 11.00 -4.43 27.01
CA ASP A 84 10.68 -5.06 25.73
C ASP A 84 9.17 -5.18 25.53
N LEU A 85 8.43 -5.51 26.58
CA LEU A 85 6.96 -5.55 26.56
C LEU A 85 6.37 -4.17 26.33
N ALA A 86 6.84 -3.15 27.06
CA ALA A 86 6.39 -1.78 26.90
C ALA A 86 6.69 -1.25 25.49
N ALA A 87 7.88 -1.56 24.94
CA ALA A 87 8.24 -1.23 23.57
C ALA A 87 7.33 -1.94 22.56
N ALA A 88 7.05 -3.23 22.76
CA ALA A 88 6.16 -4.00 21.88
C ALA A 88 4.72 -3.47 21.91
N GLU A 89 4.20 -3.09 23.08
CA GLU A 89 2.88 -2.48 23.21
C GLU A 89 2.82 -1.10 22.55
N ALA A 90 3.85 -0.26 22.73
CA ALA A 90 3.95 1.03 22.06
C ALA A 90 4.02 0.88 20.53
N LEU A 91 4.78 -0.09 20.02
CA LEU A 91 4.82 -0.38 18.58
C LEU A 91 3.47 -0.89 18.08
N ARG A 92 2.78 -1.76 18.83
CA ARG A 92 1.42 -2.22 18.49
C ARG A 92 0.41 -1.07 18.45
N ALA A 93 0.47 -0.15 19.41
CA ALA A 93 -0.39 1.02 19.44
C ALA A 93 -0.14 1.91 18.20
N ARG A 94 1.13 2.24 17.93
CA ARG A 94 1.50 3.02 16.73
C ARG A 94 1.09 2.34 15.44
N ALA A 95 1.21 1.02 15.33
CA ALA A 95 0.77 0.27 14.15
C ALA A 95 -0.74 0.34 13.96
N ARG A 96 -1.53 0.22 15.04
CA ARG A 96 -2.99 0.38 14.99
C ARG A 96 -3.39 1.80 14.61
N ASP A 97 -2.75 2.81 15.17
CA ASP A 97 -3.01 4.21 14.84
C ASP A 97 -2.66 4.51 13.38
N ALA A 98 -1.52 4.01 12.90
CA ALA A 98 -1.12 4.14 11.50
C ALA A 98 -2.10 3.42 10.56
N GLN A 99 -2.56 2.22 10.92
CA GLN A 99 -3.58 1.51 10.16
C GLN A 99 -4.90 2.29 10.11
N ALA A 100 -5.36 2.81 11.25
CA ALA A 100 -6.58 3.62 11.31
C ALA A 100 -6.45 4.90 10.48
N ALA A 101 -5.29 5.56 10.50
CA ALA A 101 -5.01 6.73 9.67
C ALA A 101 -4.97 6.38 8.18
N TYR A 102 -4.37 5.25 7.81
CA TYR A 102 -4.35 4.74 6.44
C TYR A 102 -5.75 4.43 5.93
N ASP A 103 -6.56 3.72 6.71
CA ASP A 103 -7.94 3.36 6.33
C ASP A 103 -8.83 4.60 6.18
N ARG A 104 -8.65 5.60 7.05
CA ARG A 104 -9.32 6.91 6.91
C ARG A 104 -8.90 7.62 5.63
N ALA A 105 -7.59 7.73 5.37
CA ALA A 105 -7.06 8.37 4.18
C ALA A 105 -7.54 7.67 2.90
N LEU A 106 -7.61 6.34 2.90
CA LEU A 106 -8.13 5.57 1.77
C LEU A 106 -9.62 5.83 1.53
N THR A 107 -10.41 5.90 2.60
CA THR A 107 -11.85 6.19 2.51
C THR A 107 -12.09 7.61 2.01
N GLU A 108 -11.36 8.59 2.53
CA GLU A 108 -11.43 9.99 2.11
C GLU A 108 -10.99 10.16 0.65
N ALA A 109 -9.88 9.54 0.24
CA ALA A 109 -9.42 9.59 -1.14
C ALA A 109 -10.43 8.98 -2.12
N ARG A 110 -11.11 7.89 -1.74
CA ARG A 110 -12.18 7.29 -2.56
C ARG A 110 -13.41 8.20 -2.64
N ALA A 111 -13.83 8.80 -1.52
CA ALA A 111 -14.93 9.74 -1.51
C ALA A 111 -14.63 10.98 -2.37
N GLU A 112 -13.41 11.50 -2.26
CA GLU A 112 -12.92 12.63 -3.03
C GLU A 112 -12.86 12.32 -4.53
N ALA A 113 -12.31 11.16 -4.91
CA ALA A 113 -12.29 10.72 -6.31
C ALA A 113 -13.70 10.61 -6.90
N ASN A 114 -14.66 10.06 -6.14
CA ASN A 114 -16.06 9.98 -6.56
C ASN A 114 -16.68 11.37 -6.72
N ARG A 115 -16.41 12.29 -5.79
CA ARG A 115 -16.90 13.68 -5.85
C ARG A 115 -16.33 14.41 -7.08
N ILE A 116 -15.04 14.27 -7.36
CA ILE A 116 -14.41 14.84 -8.55
C ILE A 116 -15.04 14.24 -9.81
N ALA A 117 -15.22 12.90 -9.86
CA ALA A 117 -15.82 12.25 -11.02
C ALA A 117 -17.26 12.72 -11.29
N GLN A 118 -18.06 12.92 -10.24
CA GLN A 118 -19.41 13.48 -10.36
C GLN A 118 -19.38 14.92 -10.83
N THR A 119 -18.61 15.78 -10.15
CA THR A 119 -18.50 17.21 -10.50
C THR A 119 -18.03 17.40 -11.95
N THR A 120 -17.06 16.62 -12.41
CA THR A 120 -16.57 16.67 -13.78
C THR A 120 -17.63 16.20 -14.78
N ARG A 121 -18.39 15.14 -14.48
CA ARG A 121 -19.49 14.71 -15.35
C ARG A 121 -20.57 15.79 -15.46
N ASP A 122 -20.94 16.40 -14.34
CA ASP A 122 -21.95 17.46 -14.32
C ASP A 122 -21.48 18.69 -15.11
N ALA A 123 -20.21 19.07 -14.97
CA ALA A 123 -19.62 20.16 -15.74
C ALA A 123 -19.57 19.86 -17.25
N ILE A 124 -19.13 18.65 -17.63
CA ILE A 124 -19.10 18.22 -19.04
C ILE A 124 -20.52 18.21 -19.62
N GLN A 125 -21.52 17.74 -18.86
CA GLN A 125 -22.89 17.72 -19.34
C GLN A 125 -23.42 19.14 -19.56
N ALA A 126 -23.15 20.07 -18.65
CA ALA A 126 -23.53 21.48 -18.81
C ALA A 126 -22.86 22.13 -20.03
N ASP A 127 -21.57 21.89 -20.24
CA ASP A 127 -20.83 22.39 -21.39
C ASP A 127 -21.37 21.78 -22.71
N LEU A 128 -21.71 20.49 -22.69
CA LEU A 128 -22.30 19.80 -23.83
C LEU A 128 -23.68 20.37 -24.18
N ASP A 129 -24.54 20.58 -23.18
CA ASP A 129 -25.87 21.14 -23.37
C ASP A 129 -25.78 22.57 -23.95
N GLN A 130 -24.83 23.37 -23.47
CA GLN A 130 -24.57 24.71 -24.02
C GLN A 130 -24.05 24.63 -25.47
N ALA A 131 -23.11 23.74 -25.76
CA ALA A 131 -22.57 23.57 -27.11
C ALA A 131 -23.64 23.08 -28.10
N LEU A 132 -24.51 22.16 -27.66
CA LEU A 132 -25.65 21.68 -28.45
C LEU A 132 -26.62 22.81 -28.74
N ALA A 133 -27.03 23.59 -27.72
CA ALA A 133 -27.93 24.73 -27.92
C ALA A 133 -27.37 25.78 -28.91
N GLN A 134 -26.05 26.04 -28.84
CA GLN A 134 -25.38 26.94 -29.79
C GLN A 134 -25.32 26.35 -31.21
N ALA A 135 -25.05 25.05 -31.32
CA ALA A 135 -25.02 24.35 -32.60
C ALA A 135 -26.40 24.34 -33.25
N ASP A 136 -27.45 24.04 -32.49
CA ASP A 136 -28.84 24.04 -32.95
C ASP A 136 -29.25 25.43 -33.45
N ALA A 137 -28.95 26.49 -32.70
CA ALA A 137 -29.22 27.87 -33.13
C ALA A 137 -28.49 28.22 -34.44
N GLN A 138 -27.24 27.77 -34.62
CA GLN A 138 -26.49 27.97 -35.86
C GLN A 138 -27.06 27.17 -37.03
N ILE A 139 -27.50 25.93 -36.78
CA ILE A 139 -28.13 25.06 -37.78
C ILE A 139 -29.44 25.71 -38.24
N GLU A 140 -30.28 26.16 -37.32
CA GLU A 140 -31.53 26.86 -37.64
C GLU A 140 -31.29 28.12 -38.47
N ALA A 141 -30.32 28.94 -38.08
CA ALA A 141 -29.97 30.16 -38.82
C ALA A 141 -29.49 29.84 -40.25
N ARG A 142 -28.64 28.81 -40.42
CA ARG A 142 -28.16 28.37 -41.74
C ARG A 142 -29.27 27.75 -42.57
N ALA A 143 -30.15 26.96 -41.97
CA ALA A 143 -31.30 26.37 -42.63
C ALA A 143 -32.26 27.47 -43.13
N ALA A 144 -32.54 28.48 -42.32
CA ALA A 144 -33.36 29.62 -42.71
C ALA A 144 -32.72 30.45 -43.83
N ALA A 145 -31.40 30.69 -43.78
CA ALA A 145 -30.67 31.37 -44.84
C ALA A 145 -30.70 30.57 -46.15
N GLY A 146 -30.48 29.25 -46.08
CA GLY A 146 -30.57 28.35 -47.23
C GLY A 146 -31.97 28.32 -47.85
N ALA A 147 -33.02 28.25 -47.02
CA ALA A 147 -34.40 28.29 -47.49
C ALA A 147 -34.72 29.59 -48.25
N ARG A 148 -34.23 30.74 -47.74
CA ARG A 148 -34.36 32.03 -48.43
C ARG A 148 -33.61 32.07 -49.75
N ALA A 149 -32.38 31.57 -49.79
CA ALA A 149 -31.59 31.50 -51.02
C ALA A 149 -32.26 30.61 -52.09
N VAL A 150 -32.80 29.46 -51.68
CA VAL A 150 -33.55 28.57 -52.59
C VAL A 150 -34.81 29.25 -53.11
N ALA A 151 -35.58 29.95 -52.26
CA ALA A 151 -36.76 30.68 -52.68
C ALA A 151 -36.42 31.81 -53.68
N GLU A 152 -35.33 32.53 -53.44
CA GLU A 152 -34.84 33.57 -54.36
C GLU A 152 -34.42 32.97 -55.71
N ILE A 153 -33.65 31.87 -55.71
CA ILE A 153 -33.27 31.17 -56.95
C ILE A 153 -34.51 30.70 -57.70
N GLN A 154 -35.53 30.17 -56.99
CA GLN A 154 -36.77 29.72 -57.61
C GLN A 154 -37.53 30.89 -58.27
N SER A 155 -37.61 32.04 -57.59
CA SER A 155 -38.21 33.27 -58.14
C SER A 155 -37.47 33.77 -59.39
N GLN A 156 -36.13 33.87 -59.30
CA GLN A 156 -35.29 34.29 -60.43
C GLN A 156 -35.38 33.32 -61.61
N ALA A 157 -35.42 32.01 -61.35
CA ALA A 157 -35.60 30.99 -62.37
C ALA A 157 -36.96 31.14 -63.08
N GLN A 158 -38.05 31.34 -62.33
CA GLN A 158 -39.38 31.58 -62.91
C GLN A 158 -39.40 32.83 -63.81
N SER A 159 -38.82 33.94 -63.33
CA SER A 159 -38.69 35.17 -64.12
C SER A 159 -37.85 34.96 -65.39
N SER A 160 -36.73 34.25 -65.27
CA SER A 160 -35.84 33.97 -66.40
C SER A 160 -36.51 33.08 -67.44
N VAL A 161 -37.26 32.06 -67.01
CA VAL A 161 -38.05 31.20 -67.91
C VAL A 161 -39.12 32.01 -68.63
N ALA A 162 -39.85 32.89 -67.93
CA ALA A 162 -40.85 33.76 -68.54
C ALA A 162 -40.22 34.70 -69.59
N GLN A 163 -39.06 35.28 -69.30
CA GLN A 163 -38.34 36.14 -70.24
C GLN A 163 -37.87 35.37 -71.48
N VAL A 164 -37.21 34.22 -71.29
CA VAL A 164 -36.75 33.37 -72.41
C VAL A 164 -37.92 32.89 -73.26
N ALA A 165 -39.05 32.53 -72.64
CA ALA A 165 -40.26 32.13 -73.37
C ALA A 165 -40.83 33.27 -74.23
N ARG A 166 -40.89 34.50 -73.69
CA ARG A 166 -41.32 35.70 -74.46
C ARG A 166 -40.37 36.00 -75.61
N ASP A 167 -39.07 36.02 -75.34
CA ASP A 167 -38.06 36.34 -76.36
C ASP A 167 -38.05 35.30 -77.48
N THR A 168 -38.15 34.01 -77.13
CA THR A 168 -38.25 32.91 -78.10
C THR A 168 -39.54 33.01 -78.93
N ALA A 169 -40.69 33.28 -78.31
CA ALA A 169 -41.96 33.42 -79.00
C ALA A 169 -41.96 34.60 -80.00
N ARG A 170 -41.41 35.76 -79.59
CA ARG A 170 -41.26 36.92 -80.47
C ARG A 170 -40.35 36.60 -81.66
N GLU A 171 -39.23 35.93 -81.43
CA GLU A 171 -38.28 35.60 -82.50
C GLU A 171 -38.88 34.60 -83.50
N ILE A 172 -39.61 33.57 -83.03
CA ILE A 172 -40.34 32.64 -83.90
C ILE A 172 -41.36 33.40 -84.78
N LEU A 173 -42.11 34.34 -84.22
CA LEU A 173 -43.10 35.13 -84.96
C LEU A 173 -42.44 36.03 -86.02
N ARG A 174 -41.27 36.61 -85.73
CA ARG A 174 -40.49 37.39 -86.71
C ARG A 174 -40.04 36.54 -87.89
N VAL A 175 -39.50 35.34 -87.62
CA VAL A 175 -39.06 34.41 -88.68
C VAL A 175 -40.22 33.94 -89.56
N LEU A 176 -41.41 33.77 -88.98
CA LEU A 176 -42.63 33.37 -89.70
C LEU A 176 -43.30 34.52 -90.48
N GLY A 177 -42.79 35.75 -90.39
CA GLY A 177 -43.32 36.91 -91.11
C GLY A 177 -44.65 37.45 -90.58
N ALA A 178 -45.02 37.10 -89.34
CA ALA A 178 -46.22 37.63 -88.67
C ALA A 178 -45.94 39.01 -88.06
N GLN A 179 -46.93 39.91 -88.02
CA GLN A 179 -46.80 41.14 -87.24
C GLN A 179 -46.75 40.81 -85.74
N VAL A 180 -45.68 41.25 -85.09
CA VAL A 180 -45.48 41.03 -83.65
C VAL A 180 -46.22 42.12 -82.88
N ASP A 181 -47.35 41.75 -82.27
CA ASP A 181 -47.95 42.54 -81.19
C ASP A 181 -47.34 42.07 -79.86
N GLU A 182 -46.36 42.81 -79.36
CA GLU A 182 -45.62 42.47 -78.13
C GLU A 182 -46.53 42.35 -76.90
N VAL A 183 -47.63 43.13 -76.86
CA VAL A 183 -48.56 43.11 -75.73
C VAL A 183 -49.43 41.85 -75.75
N ALA A 184 -49.81 41.38 -76.94
CA ALA A 184 -50.55 40.13 -77.09
C ALA A 184 -49.69 38.90 -76.77
N VAL A 185 -48.42 38.90 -77.21
CA VAL A 185 -47.46 37.83 -76.93
C VAL A 185 -47.17 37.74 -75.43
N ASP A 186 -46.90 38.86 -74.77
CA ASP A 186 -46.62 38.88 -73.33
C ASP A 186 -47.80 38.37 -72.50
N ARG A 187 -49.03 38.70 -72.89
CA ARG A 187 -50.25 38.22 -72.23
C ARG A 187 -50.45 36.72 -72.42
N ALA A 188 -50.25 36.21 -73.64
CA ALA A 188 -50.43 34.80 -73.97
C ALA A 188 -49.37 33.91 -73.29
N VAL A 189 -48.10 34.35 -73.26
CA VAL A 189 -47.02 33.63 -72.58
C VAL A 189 -47.25 33.64 -71.06
N SER A 190 -47.65 34.78 -70.46
CA SER A 190 -47.90 34.84 -69.02
C SER A 190 -49.04 33.91 -68.59
N GLN A 191 -50.15 33.87 -69.35
CA GLN A 191 -51.25 32.93 -69.11
C GLN A 191 -50.83 31.45 -69.20
N ARG A 192 -49.77 31.13 -69.95
CA ARG A 192 -49.24 29.76 -70.08
C ARG A 192 -48.13 29.39 -69.12
N VAL A 193 -47.45 30.37 -68.53
CA VAL A 193 -46.44 30.12 -67.49
C VAL A 193 -47.09 30.06 -66.10
N GLU A 194 -48.26 30.69 -65.91
CA GLU A 194 -49.00 30.72 -64.65
C GLU A 194 -50.01 29.58 -64.46
N GLY A 195 -50.32 28.78 -65.50
CA GLY A 195 -51.33 27.71 -65.48
C GLY A 195 -50.77 26.34 -65.80
#